data_AF-A0A3N7HET7-F1
#
_entry.id   AF-A0A3N7HET7-F1
#
_cell.length_a   1.000
_cell.length_b   1.000
_cell.length_c   1.000
_cell.angle_alpha   90.00
_cell.angle_beta   90.00
_cell.angle_gamma   90.00
#
_symmetry.space_group_name_H-M   'P 1'
#
loop_
_entity.id
_entity.type
_entity.pdbx_description
1 polymer ?
#
loop_
_entity_poly.entity_id
_entity_poly.type
_entity_poly.pdbx_seq_one_letter_code
_entity_poly.pdbx_strand_id
1 'polypeptide(L)'
;AGRVALFRLLPLDHEEMESAGILPNTYAEACIQGCYPAVFHREIDPADFYENYVRTYIEKDVTELVNIRDTQSFRTFLGLCAARAGQLLNLNAIANECNISQPTAKAWLSILESSYIVFLLYPYHENFNKRLVKTPKLYFYDTGLISYLLEIREKSEIVTNRLKGNIFENLVVANFLKINEHRYQHRHYYFWQDHNGLEVDLLCKTAEAFDAYEIKATQTLTSELFKGLNLFSDVAKPTTVHTHLIYGGEAALTRSNTDVLGWKNAR
;
A
#
# COMPACT_ATOMS: atom_id res chain seq x y z
N ALA A 1 -21.65 29.00 -11.99
CA ALA A 1 -21.36 27.74 -12.71
C ALA A 1 -20.06 27.19 -12.16
N GLY A 2 -20.10 26.04 -11.49
CA GLY A 2 -19.00 25.44 -10.72
C GLY A 2 -19.20 23.93 -10.55
N ARG A 3 -19.79 23.29 -11.57
CA ARG A 3 -19.99 21.83 -11.62
C ARG A 3 -18.67 21.22 -12.10
N VAL A 4 -17.78 20.94 -11.17
CA VAL A 4 -16.47 20.32 -11.42
C VAL A 4 -16.41 19.02 -10.63
N ALA A 5 -15.97 17.96 -11.30
CA ALA A 5 -15.52 16.73 -10.66
C ALA A 5 -14.06 16.52 -11.06
N LEU A 6 -13.21 16.22 -10.08
CA LEU A 6 -11.82 15.87 -10.30
C LEU A 6 -11.69 14.37 -10.12
N PHE A 7 -11.40 13.66 -11.21
CA PHE A 7 -11.10 12.23 -11.18
C PHE A 7 -9.59 12.07 -11.13
N ARG A 8 -9.11 11.23 -10.22
CA ARG A 8 -7.71 10.81 -10.18
C ARG A 8 -7.63 9.43 -10.80
N LEU A 9 -6.82 9.31 -11.84
CA LEU A 9 -6.48 8.04 -12.46
C LEU A 9 -5.09 7.65 -11.98
N LEU A 10 -5.04 6.68 -11.08
CA LEU A 10 -3.82 6.10 -10.55
C LEU A 10 -3.35 4.99 -11.52
N PRO A 11 -2.25 4.26 -11.23
CA PRO A 11 -1.96 3.02 -11.96
C PRO A 11 -3.19 2.09 -11.97
N LEU A 12 -3.23 1.11 -12.86
CA LEU A 12 -4.40 0.24 -13.04
C LEU A 12 -4.81 -0.42 -11.72
N ASP A 13 -6.10 -0.49 -11.43
CA ASP A 13 -6.60 -1.36 -10.36
C ASP A 13 -6.77 -2.81 -10.85
N HIS A 14 -6.93 -3.75 -9.91
CA HIS A 14 -7.06 -5.16 -10.24
C HIS A 14 -8.33 -5.49 -11.05
N GLU A 15 -9.40 -4.69 -10.97
CA GLU A 15 -10.60 -4.90 -11.78
C GLU A 15 -10.37 -4.53 -13.24
N GLU A 16 -9.65 -3.42 -13.49
CA GLU A 16 -9.22 -3.04 -14.83
C GLU A 16 -8.29 -4.09 -15.43
N MET A 17 -7.32 -4.57 -14.65
CA MET A 17 -6.37 -5.59 -15.07
C MET A 17 -7.05 -6.95 -15.33
N GLU A 18 -7.99 -7.36 -14.47
CA GLU A 18 -8.77 -8.59 -14.66
C GLU A 18 -9.63 -8.51 -15.91
N SER A 19 -10.35 -7.39 -16.09
CA SER A 19 -11.22 -7.17 -17.26
C SER A 19 -10.45 -7.15 -18.58
N ALA A 20 -9.20 -6.68 -18.56
CA ALA A 20 -8.30 -6.69 -19.72
C ALA A 20 -7.54 -8.01 -19.90
N GLY A 21 -7.67 -8.98 -18.98
CA GLY A 21 -6.95 -10.25 -19.05
C GLY A 21 -5.44 -10.14 -18.81
N ILE A 22 -5.01 -9.08 -18.12
CA ILE A 22 -3.59 -8.77 -17.84
C ILE A 22 -3.24 -8.86 -16.35
N LEU A 23 -4.19 -9.22 -15.48
CA LEU A 23 -3.92 -9.44 -14.05
C LEU A 23 -3.02 -10.68 -13.86
N PRO A 24 -1.87 -10.56 -13.18
CA PRO A 24 -0.95 -11.68 -13.05
C PRO A 24 -1.51 -12.86 -12.27
N ASN A 25 -0.99 -14.06 -12.56
CA ASN A 25 -1.50 -15.28 -11.97
C ASN A 25 -1.18 -15.38 -10.47
N THR A 26 -0.04 -14.83 -10.05
CA THR A 26 0.41 -14.87 -8.66
C THR A 26 0.65 -13.48 -8.12
N TYR A 27 0.45 -13.27 -6.82
CA TYR A 27 0.74 -11.98 -6.20
C TYR A 27 2.22 -11.60 -6.34
N ALA A 28 3.13 -12.60 -6.35
CA ALA A 28 4.56 -12.37 -6.48
C ALA A 28 4.91 -11.78 -7.86
N GLU A 29 4.24 -12.25 -8.91
CA GLU A 29 4.37 -11.67 -10.25
C GLU A 29 3.75 -10.27 -10.32
N ALA A 30 2.57 -10.06 -9.72
CA ALA A 30 1.95 -8.74 -9.61
C ALA A 30 2.84 -7.74 -8.86
N CYS A 31 3.53 -8.15 -7.80
CA CYS A 31 4.48 -7.31 -7.07
C CYS A 31 5.69 -6.88 -7.92
N ILE A 32 6.09 -7.66 -8.93
CA ILE A 32 7.24 -7.35 -9.80
C ILE A 32 6.81 -6.47 -10.95
N GLN A 33 5.70 -6.82 -11.61
CA GLN A 33 5.19 -6.07 -12.76
C GLN A 33 4.61 -4.72 -12.34
N GLY A 34 3.98 -4.65 -11.16
CA GLY A 34 3.20 -3.50 -10.73
C GLY A 34 1.94 -3.33 -11.57
N CYS A 35 1.48 -2.09 -11.69
CA CYS A 35 0.18 -1.75 -12.24
C CYS A 35 0.23 -0.58 -13.25
N TYR A 36 1.41 -0.05 -13.58
CA TYR A 36 1.52 0.99 -14.60
C TYR A 36 1.07 0.46 -15.98
N PRO A 37 0.13 1.14 -16.68
CA PRO A 37 -0.39 0.67 -17.96
C PRO A 37 0.70 0.42 -19.02
N ALA A 38 1.78 1.20 -18.98
CA ALA A 38 2.86 1.11 -19.95
C ALA A 38 3.63 -0.22 -19.90
N VAL A 39 3.68 -0.89 -18.73
CA VAL A 39 4.31 -2.21 -18.57
C VAL A 39 3.55 -3.25 -19.41
N PHE A 40 2.22 -3.21 -19.39
CA PHE A 40 1.37 -4.18 -20.07
C PHE A 40 1.14 -3.86 -21.55
N HIS A 41 1.06 -2.57 -21.91
CA HIS A 41 0.73 -2.17 -23.28
C HIS A 41 1.93 -2.23 -24.24
N ARG A 42 3.15 -2.02 -23.74
CA ARG A 42 4.34 -1.85 -24.58
C ARG A 42 5.27 -3.08 -24.60
N GLU A 43 4.90 -4.16 -23.90
CA GLU A 43 5.72 -5.37 -23.73
C GLU A 43 7.16 -5.05 -23.26
N ILE A 44 7.30 -4.05 -22.39
CA ILE A 44 8.60 -3.62 -21.84
C ILE A 44 8.88 -4.45 -20.59
N ASP A 45 10.13 -4.89 -20.42
CA ASP A 45 10.56 -5.51 -19.17
C ASP A 45 10.28 -4.57 -17.97
N PRO A 46 9.64 -5.04 -16.89
CA PRO A 46 9.33 -4.18 -15.75
C PRO A 46 10.55 -3.44 -15.20
N ALA A 47 11.74 -4.06 -15.16
CA ALA A 47 12.94 -3.42 -14.64
C ALA A 47 13.38 -2.24 -15.53
N ASP A 48 13.33 -2.42 -16.86
CA ASP A 48 13.63 -1.34 -17.82
C ASP A 48 12.60 -0.21 -17.71
N PHE A 49 11.32 -0.54 -17.55
CA PHE A 49 10.28 0.47 -17.34
C PHE A 49 10.55 1.28 -16.07
N TYR A 50 10.76 0.63 -14.93
CA TYR A 50 10.95 1.32 -13.65
C TYR A 50 12.26 2.08 -13.58
N GLU A 51 13.34 1.60 -14.22
CA GLU A 51 14.57 2.38 -14.36
C GLU A 51 14.31 3.69 -15.08
N ASN A 52 13.67 3.63 -16.25
CA ASN A 52 13.35 4.82 -17.01
C ASN A 52 12.37 5.73 -16.26
N TYR A 53 11.38 5.16 -15.59
CA TYR A 53 10.41 5.90 -14.77
C TYR A 53 11.09 6.67 -13.64
N VAL A 54 12.01 6.03 -12.90
CA VAL A 54 12.78 6.69 -11.84
C VAL A 54 13.68 7.79 -12.44
N ARG A 55 14.44 7.51 -13.49
CA ARG A 55 15.41 8.47 -14.06
C ARG A 55 14.78 9.66 -14.77
N THR A 56 13.56 9.52 -15.29
CA THR A 56 12.89 10.57 -16.06
C THR A 56 11.86 11.30 -15.21
N TYR A 57 10.79 10.62 -14.82
CA TYR A 57 9.69 11.23 -14.11
C TYR A 57 10.08 11.64 -12.69
N ILE A 58 10.69 10.72 -11.95
CA ILE A 58 10.96 10.98 -10.53
C ILE A 58 12.20 11.87 -10.35
N GLU A 59 13.29 11.58 -11.05
CA GLU A 59 14.55 12.29 -10.85
C GLU A 59 14.66 13.61 -11.61
N LYS A 60 13.89 13.84 -12.68
CA LYS A 60 13.87 15.13 -13.39
C LYS A 60 12.61 15.92 -13.06
N ASP A 61 11.43 15.38 -13.39
CA ASP A 61 10.22 16.20 -13.30
C ASP A 61 9.84 16.51 -11.85
N VAL A 62 9.90 15.52 -10.96
CA VAL A 62 9.51 15.67 -9.55
C VAL A 62 10.53 16.49 -8.74
N THR A 63 11.83 16.36 -9.04
CA THR A 63 12.91 17.11 -8.35
C THR A 63 13.02 18.56 -8.82
N GLU A 64 12.77 18.83 -10.11
CA GLU A 64 12.82 20.18 -10.70
C GLU A 64 11.74 21.08 -10.09
N LEU A 65 10.56 20.53 -9.77
CA LEU A 65 9.47 21.25 -9.11
C LEU A 65 9.88 21.90 -7.78
N VAL A 66 10.90 21.36 -7.10
CA VAL A 66 11.35 21.85 -5.77
C VAL A 66 12.85 22.13 -5.73
N ASN A 67 13.50 22.26 -6.90
CA ASN A 67 14.91 22.60 -7.02
C ASN A 67 15.83 21.68 -6.19
N ILE A 68 15.53 20.38 -6.17
CA ILE A 68 16.38 19.40 -5.50
C ILE A 68 17.66 19.26 -6.33
N ARG A 69 18.75 19.85 -5.83
CA ARG A 69 20.05 19.85 -6.53
C ARG A 69 20.81 18.53 -6.42
N ASP A 70 20.52 17.74 -5.39
CA ASP A 70 21.17 16.47 -5.12
C ASP A 70 20.23 15.29 -5.44
N THR A 71 20.21 14.91 -6.72
CA THR A 71 19.39 13.81 -7.23
C THR A 71 19.82 12.45 -6.68
N GLN A 72 21.11 12.28 -6.37
CA GLN A 72 21.63 11.03 -5.80
C GLN A 72 21.10 10.80 -4.39
N SER A 73 21.11 11.82 -3.53
CA SER A 73 20.53 11.73 -2.19
C SER A 73 19.02 11.49 -2.24
N PHE A 74 18.32 12.07 -3.22
CA PHE A 74 16.89 11.83 -3.42
C PHE A 74 16.60 10.39 -3.87
N ARG A 75 17.41 9.83 -4.78
CA ARG A 75 17.30 8.42 -5.19
C ARG A 75 17.50 7.48 -4.00
N THR A 76 18.51 7.75 -3.16
CA THR A 76 18.71 7.01 -1.90
C THR A 76 17.50 7.12 -0.98
N PHE A 77 16.95 8.33 -0.82
CA PHE A 77 15.75 8.57 -0.01
C PHE A 77 14.56 7.74 -0.49
N LEU A 78 14.31 7.72 -1.79
CA LEU A 78 13.24 6.92 -2.38
C LEU A 78 13.44 5.41 -2.14
N GLY A 79 14.67 4.90 -2.25
CA GLY A 79 14.99 3.51 -1.91
C GLY A 79 14.76 3.20 -0.43
N LEU A 80 15.13 4.11 0.47
CA LEU A 80 14.87 3.96 1.90
C LEU A 80 13.37 4.02 2.24
N CYS A 81 12.57 4.79 1.50
CA CYS A 81 11.12 4.76 1.57
C CYS A 81 10.57 3.38 1.14
N ALA A 82 11.04 2.82 0.03
CA ALA A 82 10.63 1.49 -0.45
C ALA A 82 10.96 0.38 0.56
N ALA A 83 12.12 0.44 1.21
CA ALA A 83 12.50 -0.48 2.29
C ALA A 83 11.63 -0.40 3.55
N ARG A 84 10.78 0.63 3.66
CA ARG A 84 9.86 0.90 4.77
C ARG A 84 8.39 0.93 4.33
N ALA A 85 8.09 0.47 3.11
CA ALA A 85 6.71 0.29 2.66
C ALA A 85 5.96 -0.67 3.62
N GLY A 86 4.71 -0.38 3.91
CA GLY A 86 3.87 -1.11 4.87
C GLY A 86 4.28 -0.99 6.34
N GLN A 87 5.17 -0.06 6.68
CA GLN A 87 5.66 0.12 8.06
C GLN A 87 5.34 1.51 8.60
N LEU A 88 5.31 1.65 9.92
CA LEU A 88 5.15 2.93 10.60
C LEU A 88 6.27 3.89 10.17
N LEU A 89 5.89 5.08 9.73
CA LEU A 89 6.80 6.09 9.21
C LEU A 89 7.74 6.61 10.31
N ASN A 90 9.02 6.26 10.22
CA ASN A 90 10.08 6.90 10.99
C ASN A 90 10.93 7.80 10.08
N LEU A 91 10.41 9.00 9.82
CA LEU A 91 11.07 9.95 8.92
C LEU A 91 12.44 10.41 9.45
N ASN A 92 12.64 10.40 10.76
CA ASN A 92 13.92 10.75 11.38
C ASN A 92 15.00 9.73 11.06
N ALA A 93 14.66 8.44 11.09
CA ALA A 93 15.56 7.37 10.68
C ALA A 93 15.94 7.49 9.20
N ILE A 94 14.96 7.73 8.32
CA ILE A 94 15.21 7.93 6.88
C ILE A 94 16.12 9.14 6.65
N ALA A 95 15.84 10.28 7.31
CA ALA A 95 16.65 11.49 7.18
C ALA A 95 18.11 11.27 7.60
N ASN A 96 18.31 10.59 8.73
CA ASN A 96 19.65 10.27 9.24
C ASN A 96 20.42 9.33 8.30
N GLU A 97 19.77 8.30 7.78
CA GLU A 97 20.40 7.34 6.84
C GLU A 97 20.71 7.98 5.47
N CYS A 98 19.91 8.95 5.03
CA CYS A 98 20.19 9.78 3.85
C CYS A 98 21.18 10.91 4.10
N ASN A 99 21.62 11.15 5.34
CA ASN A 99 22.44 12.30 5.72
C ASN A 99 21.81 13.66 5.30
N ILE A 100 20.50 13.80 5.50
CA ILE A 100 19.73 15.03 5.23
C ILE A 100 19.03 15.53 6.49
N SER A 101 18.60 16.80 6.48
CA SER A 101 17.81 17.34 7.59
C SER A 101 16.39 16.76 7.62
N GLN A 102 15.76 16.67 8.80
CA GLN A 102 14.36 16.25 8.90
C GLN A 102 13.40 17.15 8.10
N PRO A 103 13.54 18.50 8.09
CA PRO A 103 12.75 19.35 7.19
C PRO A 103 12.90 18.98 5.71
N THR A 104 14.11 18.64 5.27
CA THR A 104 14.36 18.18 3.89
C THR A 104 13.63 16.86 3.61
N ALA A 105 13.77 15.86 4.49
CA ALA A 105 13.06 14.58 4.37
C ALA A 105 11.54 14.76 4.31
N LYS A 106 10.99 15.68 5.11
CA LYS A 106 9.55 16.01 5.11
C LYS A 106 9.12 16.65 3.79
N ALA A 107 9.91 17.58 3.27
CA ALA A 107 9.64 18.19 1.97
C ALA A 107 9.67 17.14 0.86
N TRP A 108 10.68 16.26 0.86
CA TRP A 108 10.80 15.18 -0.13
C TRP A 108 9.67 14.17 -0.06
N LEU A 109 9.24 13.77 1.14
CA LEU A 109 8.07 12.92 1.30
C LEU A 109 6.80 13.60 0.77
N SER A 110 6.59 14.86 1.11
CA SER A 110 5.43 15.63 0.65
C SER A 110 5.37 15.74 -0.88
N ILE A 111 6.52 15.79 -1.54
CA ILE A 111 6.64 15.81 -3.00
C ILE A 111 6.27 14.45 -3.59
N LEU A 112 6.75 13.35 -2.99
CA LEU A 112 6.38 12.00 -3.42
C LEU A 112 4.87 11.74 -3.25
N GLU A 113 4.26 12.27 -2.18
CA GLU A 113 2.82 12.18 -1.96
C GLU A 113 2.02 12.99 -3.00
N SER A 114 2.42 14.25 -3.27
CA SER A 114 1.74 15.09 -4.26
C SER A 114 1.93 14.61 -5.70
N SER A 115 2.98 13.82 -5.95
CA SER A 115 3.28 13.19 -7.24
C SER A 115 2.68 11.79 -7.39
N TYR A 116 1.85 11.35 -6.43
CA TYR A 116 1.22 10.02 -6.43
C TYR A 116 2.21 8.86 -6.57
N ILE A 117 3.41 8.99 -5.99
CA ILE A 117 4.39 7.90 -5.87
C ILE A 117 4.11 7.10 -4.59
N VAL A 118 3.90 7.82 -3.49
CA VAL A 118 3.63 7.27 -2.16
C VAL A 118 2.36 7.86 -1.57
N PHE A 119 1.83 7.21 -0.54
CA PHE A 119 0.75 7.73 0.29
C PHE A 119 0.94 7.28 1.75
N LEU A 120 0.33 8.03 2.65
CA LEU A 120 0.29 7.72 4.08
C LEU A 120 -1.08 7.16 4.46
N LEU A 121 -1.11 5.95 5.01
CA LEU A 121 -2.30 5.39 5.63
C LEU A 121 -2.29 5.77 7.11
N TYR A 122 -3.28 6.55 7.52
CA TYR A 122 -3.34 7.05 8.89
C TYR A 122 -4.03 6.04 9.82
N PRO A 123 -3.60 5.96 11.09
CA PRO A 123 -4.27 5.14 12.08
C PRO A 123 -5.67 5.69 12.39
N TYR A 124 -6.61 4.78 12.62
CA TYR A 124 -7.93 5.13 13.10
C TYR A 124 -7.90 5.45 14.59
N HIS A 125 -8.39 6.63 14.94
CA HIS A 125 -8.47 7.12 16.31
C HIS A 125 -9.88 7.62 16.61
N GLU A 126 -10.68 6.77 17.24
CA GLU A 126 -11.87 7.21 17.96
C GLU A 126 -11.60 7.04 19.46
N ASN A 127 -12.38 7.71 20.31
CA ASN A 127 -12.19 7.82 21.77
C ASN A 127 -12.32 6.47 22.54
N PHE A 128 -11.65 5.42 22.09
CA PHE A 128 -11.59 4.10 22.70
C PHE A 128 -10.63 4.06 23.90
N ASN A 129 -10.62 5.06 24.80
CA ASN A 129 -9.93 5.06 26.10
C ASN A 129 -8.47 4.51 26.19
N LYS A 130 -7.75 4.31 25.07
CA LYS A 130 -6.49 3.56 24.99
C LYS A 130 -5.42 4.34 24.23
N ARG A 131 -4.16 4.09 24.59
CA ARG A 131 -2.97 4.59 23.89
C ARG A 131 -2.86 3.90 22.53
N LEU A 132 -3.27 4.57 21.46
CA LEU A 132 -3.17 4.11 20.08
C LEU A 132 -1.93 4.72 19.38
N VAL A 133 -1.39 4.00 18.40
CA VAL A 133 -0.29 4.47 17.54
C VAL A 133 -0.77 5.60 16.65
N LYS A 134 -0.12 6.78 16.72
CA LYS A 134 -0.50 7.97 15.93
C LYS A 134 0.29 8.16 14.64
N THR A 135 1.35 7.38 14.47
CA THR A 135 2.24 7.46 13.32
C THR A 135 1.58 6.77 12.13
N PRO A 136 1.49 7.39 10.94
CA PRO A 136 0.96 6.72 9.75
C PRO A 136 1.89 5.63 9.24
N LYS A 137 1.35 4.70 8.45
CA LYS A 137 2.14 3.77 7.63
C LYS A 137 2.46 4.39 6.27
N LEU A 138 3.66 4.14 5.76
CA LEU A 138 4.09 4.55 4.41
C LEU A 138 3.78 3.45 3.39
N TYR A 139 3.18 3.82 2.26
CA TYR A 139 2.90 2.91 1.15
C TYR A 139 3.20 3.56 -0.20
N PHE A 140 3.32 2.74 -1.25
CA PHE A 140 3.46 3.17 -2.63
C PHE A 140 2.18 2.89 -3.40
N TYR A 141 1.86 3.69 -4.41
CA TYR A 141 0.74 3.38 -5.31
C TYR A 141 1.02 2.17 -6.23
N ASP A 142 2.29 1.77 -6.33
CA ASP A 142 2.72 0.69 -7.20
C ASP A 142 3.85 -0.15 -6.55
N THR A 143 3.65 -1.47 -6.48
CA THR A 143 4.61 -2.40 -5.89
C THR A 143 5.72 -2.82 -6.84
N GLY A 144 5.54 -2.70 -8.16
CA GLY A 144 6.61 -2.91 -9.13
C GLY A 144 7.74 -1.89 -8.92
N LEU A 145 7.39 -0.64 -8.58
CA LEU A 145 8.37 0.37 -8.18
C LEU A 145 9.11 -0.01 -6.88
N ILE A 146 8.41 -0.54 -5.88
CA ILE A 146 9.06 -1.04 -4.64
C ILE A 146 10.04 -2.16 -4.99
N SER A 147 9.61 -3.15 -5.77
CA SER A 147 10.44 -4.28 -6.18
C SER A 147 11.67 -3.81 -6.96
N TYR A 148 11.50 -2.86 -7.87
CA TYR A 148 12.60 -2.24 -8.60
C TYR A 148 13.63 -1.61 -7.66
N LEU A 149 13.18 -0.74 -6.73
CA LEU A 149 14.02 -0.01 -5.78
C LEU A 149 14.70 -0.90 -4.75
N LEU A 150 14.11 -2.06 -4.44
CA LEU A 150 14.66 -3.07 -3.55
C LEU A 150 15.53 -4.12 -4.27
N GLU A 151 15.82 -3.91 -5.55
CA GLU A 151 16.62 -4.83 -6.38
C GLU A 151 16.01 -6.24 -6.51
N ILE A 152 14.70 -6.38 -6.31
CA ILE A 152 13.96 -7.63 -6.51
C ILE A 152 13.55 -7.70 -7.98
N ARG A 153 13.97 -8.74 -8.70
CA ARG A 153 13.73 -8.88 -10.14
C ARG A 153 12.91 -10.11 -10.48
N GLU A 154 12.96 -11.13 -9.64
CA GLU A 154 12.31 -12.42 -9.86
C GLU A 154 11.19 -12.69 -8.85
N LYS A 155 10.12 -13.35 -9.31
CA LYS A 155 8.99 -13.75 -8.44
C LYS A 155 9.42 -14.66 -7.28
N SER A 156 10.46 -15.48 -7.47
CA SER A 156 11.00 -16.34 -6.41
C SER A 156 11.65 -15.55 -5.28
N GLU A 157 12.22 -14.37 -5.60
CA GLU A 157 12.82 -13.49 -4.60
C GLU A 157 11.75 -12.84 -3.73
N ILE A 158 10.58 -12.48 -4.29
CA ILE A 158 9.44 -11.98 -3.49
C ILE A 158 9.03 -13.00 -2.42
N VAL A 159 8.94 -14.28 -2.78
CA VAL A 159 8.45 -15.33 -1.87
C VAL A 159 9.39 -15.57 -0.69
N THR A 160 10.70 -15.39 -0.89
CA THR A 160 11.75 -15.58 0.12
C THR A 160 12.17 -14.28 0.80
N ASN A 161 11.75 -13.12 0.30
CA ASN A 161 12.11 -11.83 0.86
C ASN A 161 11.56 -11.64 2.28
N ARG A 162 12.37 -11.08 3.17
CA ARG A 162 11.94 -10.71 4.53
C ARG A 162 10.78 -9.70 4.56
N LEU A 163 10.68 -8.84 3.54
CA LEU A 163 9.65 -7.82 3.39
C LEU A 163 8.41 -8.32 2.61
N LYS A 164 8.32 -9.61 2.27
CA LYS A 164 7.21 -10.13 1.44
C LYS A 164 5.83 -9.79 1.97
N GLY A 165 5.66 -9.80 3.30
CA GLY A 165 4.41 -9.45 3.95
C GLY A 165 4.05 -8.00 3.67
N ASN A 166 4.99 -7.09 3.86
CA ASN A 166 4.79 -5.66 3.64
C ASN A 166 4.56 -5.31 2.17
N ILE A 167 5.28 -5.94 1.23
CA ILE A 167 5.09 -5.71 -0.21
C ILE A 167 3.70 -6.20 -0.64
N PHE A 168 3.28 -7.37 -0.16
CA PHE A 168 1.94 -7.90 -0.44
C PHE A 168 0.83 -7.04 0.19
N GLU A 169 1.01 -6.60 1.45
CA GLU A 169 0.12 -5.66 2.11
C GLU A 169 -0.02 -4.36 1.30
N ASN A 170 1.11 -3.81 0.83
CA ASN A 170 1.11 -2.64 -0.05
C ASN A 170 0.34 -2.89 -1.35
N LEU A 171 0.49 -4.06 -1.99
CA LEU A 171 -0.24 -4.39 -3.23
C LEU A 171 -1.75 -4.28 -3.01
N VAL A 172 -2.23 -4.90 -1.92
CA VAL A 172 -3.66 -4.96 -1.59
C VAL A 172 -4.18 -3.59 -1.16
N VAL A 173 -3.50 -2.89 -0.25
CA VAL A 173 -3.92 -1.56 0.23
C VAL A 173 -3.96 -0.54 -0.92
N ALA A 174 -2.94 -0.54 -1.78
CA ALA A 174 -2.92 0.32 -2.97
C ALA A 174 -4.10 0.00 -3.89
N ASN A 175 -4.48 -1.28 -4.05
CA ASN A 175 -5.64 -1.66 -4.85
C ASN A 175 -6.95 -1.06 -4.33
N PHE A 176 -7.21 -1.13 -3.02
CA PHE A 176 -8.40 -0.48 -2.43
C PHE A 176 -8.44 1.02 -2.69
N LEU A 177 -7.30 1.72 -2.57
CA LEU A 177 -7.24 3.15 -2.84
C LEU A 177 -7.47 3.48 -4.32
N LYS A 178 -6.88 2.69 -5.23
CA LYS A 178 -7.10 2.85 -6.68
C LYS A 178 -8.58 2.69 -7.05
N ILE A 179 -9.22 1.61 -6.61
CA ILE A 179 -10.65 1.38 -6.84
C ILE A 179 -11.50 2.55 -6.29
N ASN A 180 -11.19 3.03 -5.09
CA ASN A 180 -11.91 4.13 -4.46
C ASN A 180 -11.83 5.44 -5.27
N GLU A 181 -10.65 5.76 -5.81
CA GLU A 181 -10.44 6.95 -6.65
C GLU A 181 -11.05 6.77 -8.04
N HIS A 182 -10.83 5.62 -8.69
CA HIS A 182 -11.34 5.32 -10.03
C HIS A 182 -12.87 5.30 -10.09
N ARG A 183 -13.52 4.82 -9.01
CA ARG A 183 -14.98 4.81 -8.88
C ARG A 183 -15.57 6.06 -8.19
N TYR A 184 -14.74 7.03 -7.82
CA TYR A 184 -15.16 8.27 -7.16
C TYR A 184 -16.00 8.03 -5.89
N GLN A 185 -15.59 7.04 -5.08
CA GLN A 185 -16.36 6.56 -3.92
C GLN A 185 -16.14 7.37 -2.64
N HIS A 186 -15.11 8.23 -2.60
CA HIS A 186 -14.79 9.11 -1.46
C HIS A 186 -14.72 8.42 -0.09
N ARG A 187 -14.39 7.12 -0.06
CA ARG A 187 -14.22 6.39 1.20
C ARG A 187 -12.93 6.80 1.86
N HIS A 188 -12.92 6.75 3.19
CA HIS A 188 -11.73 6.98 4.01
C HIS A 188 -11.23 5.65 4.56
N TYR A 189 -9.98 5.35 4.24
CA TYR A 189 -9.28 4.17 4.71
C TYR A 189 -8.27 4.53 5.80
N TYR A 190 -8.15 3.62 6.76
CA TYR A 190 -7.26 3.72 7.90
C TYR A 190 -6.60 2.36 8.16
N PHE A 191 -5.67 2.28 9.10
CA PHE A 191 -5.33 1.03 9.78
C PHE A 191 -5.67 1.17 11.27
N TRP A 192 -5.65 0.08 12.04
CA TRP A 192 -5.77 0.16 13.49
C TRP A 192 -4.70 -0.70 14.14
N GLN A 193 -4.03 -0.17 15.16
CA GLN A 193 -3.02 -0.92 15.91
C GLN A 193 -3.11 -0.60 17.40
N ASP A 194 -3.10 -1.65 18.22
CA ASP A 194 -3.03 -1.51 19.67
C ASP A 194 -1.58 -1.34 20.15
N HIS A 195 -1.41 -1.05 21.45
CA HIS A 195 -0.07 -0.87 22.04
C HIS A 195 0.74 -2.17 22.15
N ASN A 196 0.13 -3.34 21.95
CA ASN A 196 0.80 -4.64 21.96
C ASN A 196 1.19 -5.09 20.55
N GLY A 197 0.91 -4.28 19.52
CA GLY A 197 1.24 -4.57 18.13
C GLY A 197 0.22 -5.45 17.41
N LEU A 198 -0.94 -5.75 18.02
CA LEU A 198 -2.05 -6.36 17.27
C LEU A 198 -2.68 -5.31 16.37
N GLU A 199 -2.88 -5.68 15.12
CA GLU A 199 -3.21 -4.76 14.04
C GLU A 199 -4.42 -5.26 13.25
N VAL A 200 -5.15 -4.32 12.66
CA VAL A 200 -6.02 -4.49 11.49
C VAL A 200 -5.40 -3.66 10.37
N ASP A 201 -4.92 -4.34 9.32
CA ASP A 201 -4.05 -3.77 8.28
C ASP A 201 -4.77 -2.70 7.44
N LEU A 202 -6.09 -2.85 7.21
CA LEU A 202 -6.92 -1.86 6.55
C LEU A 202 -8.32 -1.81 7.18
N LEU A 203 -8.85 -0.60 7.34
CA LEU A 203 -10.12 -0.32 7.99
C LEU A 203 -10.88 0.75 7.20
N CYS A 204 -12.15 0.51 6.90
CA CYS A 204 -13.06 1.50 6.35
C CYS A 204 -14.23 1.70 7.31
N LYS A 205 -14.52 2.95 7.67
CA LYS A 205 -15.68 3.30 8.49
C LYS A 205 -16.85 3.67 7.58
N THR A 206 -18.00 3.02 7.79
CA THR A 206 -19.28 3.42 7.21
C THR A 206 -20.13 4.16 8.26
N ALA A 207 -21.34 4.58 7.91
CA ALA A 207 -22.22 5.26 8.85
C ALA A 207 -22.60 4.40 10.08
N GLU A 208 -22.65 3.07 9.91
CA GLU A 208 -23.21 2.16 10.91
C GLU A 208 -22.26 1.01 11.32
N ALA A 209 -21.19 0.79 10.55
CA ALA A 209 -20.30 -0.35 10.72
C ALA A 209 -18.85 -0.02 10.35
N PHE A 210 -17.95 -0.94 10.68
CA PHE A 210 -16.59 -0.99 10.15
C PHE A 210 -16.42 -2.18 9.22
N ASP A 211 -15.72 -1.99 8.11
CA ASP A 211 -15.13 -3.08 7.33
C ASP A 211 -13.65 -3.17 7.72
N ALA A 212 -13.25 -4.27 8.36
CA ALA A 212 -11.92 -4.53 8.88
C ALA A 212 -11.24 -5.66 8.10
N TYR A 213 -10.03 -5.39 7.62
CA TYR A 213 -9.28 -6.29 6.75
C TYR A 213 -7.93 -6.64 7.36
N GLU A 214 -7.66 -7.94 7.45
CA GLU A 214 -6.33 -8.47 7.71
C GLU A 214 -5.71 -8.91 6.37
N ILE A 215 -4.45 -8.60 6.13
CA ILE A 215 -3.77 -8.88 4.86
C ILE A 215 -2.52 -9.73 5.12
N LYS A 216 -2.46 -10.94 4.55
CA LYS A 216 -1.39 -11.90 4.84
C LYS A 216 -0.89 -12.62 3.59
N ALA A 217 0.40 -12.48 3.29
CA ALA A 217 1.08 -13.14 2.17
C ALA A 217 1.23 -14.67 2.29
N THR A 218 0.45 -15.32 3.16
CA THR A 218 0.44 -16.78 3.36
C THR A 218 -0.60 -17.43 2.45
N GLN A 219 -0.41 -18.70 2.12
CA GLN A 219 -1.43 -19.54 1.48
C GLN A 219 -2.14 -20.46 2.51
N THR A 220 -1.59 -20.59 3.71
CA THR A 220 -2.14 -21.45 4.77
C THR A 220 -2.87 -20.61 5.81
N LEU A 221 -4.12 -20.98 6.09
CA LEU A 221 -4.98 -20.31 7.07
C LEU A 221 -4.82 -20.89 8.47
N THR A 222 -4.27 -20.10 9.39
CA THR A 222 -4.17 -20.44 10.82
C THR A 222 -5.10 -19.56 11.66
N SER A 223 -5.47 -20.02 12.86
CA SER A 223 -6.32 -19.23 13.77
C SER A 223 -5.69 -17.91 14.23
N GLU A 224 -4.36 -17.85 14.20
CA GLU A 224 -3.57 -16.67 14.58
C GLU A 224 -3.84 -15.45 13.69
N LEU A 225 -4.21 -15.68 12.42
CA LEU A 225 -4.48 -14.62 11.45
C LEU A 225 -5.74 -13.79 11.79
N PHE A 226 -6.57 -14.25 12.72
CA PHE A 226 -7.84 -13.60 13.06
C PHE A 226 -7.75 -12.79 14.36
N LYS A 227 -6.61 -12.81 15.07
CA LYS A 227 -6.47 -12.21 16.41
C LYS A 227 -6.68 -10.70 16.40
N GLY A 228 -6.12 -10.00 15.42
CA GLY A 228 -6.28 -8.55 15.25
C GLY A 228 -7.74 -8.16 15.01
N LEU A 229 -8.38 -8.81 14.04
CA LEU A 229 -9.81 -8.64 13.70
C LEU A 229 -10.73 -8.88 14.90
N ASN A 230 -10.52 -9.97 15.65
CA ASN A 230 -11.32 -10.30 16.82
C ASN A 230 -11.17 -9.24 17.91
N LEU A 231 -9.94 -8.81 18.20
CA LEU A 231 -9.69 -7.79 19.21
C LEU A 231 -10.31 -6.44 18.81
N PHE A 232 -10.16 -6.04 17.55
CA PHE A 232 -10.75 -4.79 17.07
C PHE A 232 -12.29 -4.84 17.14
N SER A 233 -12.90 -5.97 16.77
CA SER A 233 -14.35 -6.17 16.88
C SER A 233 -14.86 -6.01 18.31
N ASP A 234 -14.10 -6.46 19.30
CA ASP A 234 -14.43 -6.25 20.71
C ASP A 234 -14.26 -4.78 21.15
N VAL A 235 -13.23 -4.10 20.65
CA VAL A 235 -12.95 -2.69 20.96
C VAL A 235 -13.97 -1.75 20.32
N ALA A 236 -14.47 -2.08 19.13
CA ALA A 236 -15.39 -1.24 18.36
C ALA A 236 -16.85 -1.28 18.84
N LYS A 237 -17.19 -2.21 19.75
CA LYS A 237 -18.55 -2.34 20.32
C LYS A 237 -19.05 -1.01 20.89
N PRO A 238 -20.33 -0.64 20.66
CA PRO A 238 -21.40 -1.47 20.09
C PRO A 238 -21.46 -1.48 18.54
N THR A 239 -20.53 -0.82 17.86
CA THR A 239 -20.51 -0.75 16.39
C THR A 239 -20.24 -2.12 15.79
N THR A 240 -20.98 -2.47 14.73
CA THR A 240 -20.77 -3.74 14.02
C THR A 240 -19.46 -3.69 13.23
N VAL A 241 -18.74 -4.81 13.20
CA VAL A 241 -17.52 -4.97 12.41
C VAL A 241 -17.68 -6.16 11.47
N HIS A 242 -17.65 -5.89 10.17
CA HIS A 242 -17.49 -6.90 9.12
C HIS A 242 -16.01 -7.21 8.99
N THR A 243 -15.64 -8.49 9.08
CA THR A 243 -14.24 -8.90 9.12
C THR A 243 -13.88 -9.65 7.85
N HIS A 244 -12.74 -9.31 7.28
CA HIS A 244 -12.22 -9.87 6.04
C HIS A 244 -10.75 -10.28 6.23
N LEU A 245 -10.37 -11.44 5.71
CA LEU A 245 -8.98 -11.89 5.64
C LEU A 245 -8.58 -12.05 4.17
N ILE A 246 -7.68 -11.19 3.71
CA ILE A 246 -7.11 -11.25 2.37
C ILE A 246 -5.80 -12.02 2.42
N TYR A 247 -5.69 -13.08 1.63
CA TYR A 247 -4.50 -13.94 1.66
C TYR A 247 -3.95 -14.27 0.26
N GLY A 248 -2.72 -14.78 0.23
CA GLY A 248 -1.98 -15.07 -1.01
C GLY A 248 -2.45 -16.31 -1.78
N GLY A 249 -3.54 -16.96 -1.36
CA GLY A 249 -4.19 -18.05 -2.09
C GLY A 249 -5.35 -17.57 -2.97
N GLU A 250 -6.12 -18.52 -3.50
CA GLU A 250 -7.18 -18.25 -4.51
C GLU A 250 -8.60 -18.59 -4.03
N ALA A 251 -8.74 -19.32 -2.91
CA ALA A 251 -10.05 -19.77 -2.46
C ALA A 251 -10.82 -18.62 -1.78
N ALA A 252 -12.14 -18.64 -1.92
CA ALA A 252 -13.06 -17.84 -1.11
C ALA A 252 -13.81 -18.77 -0.16
N LEU A 253 -13.79 -18.47 1.13
CA LEU A 253 -14.53 -19.23 2.15
C LEU A 253 -14.83 -18.34 3.36
N THR A 254 -15.85 -18.71 4.14
CA THR A 254 -16.12 -18.05 5.42
C THR A 254 -15.56 -18.90 6.55
N ARG A 255 -14.79 -18.30 7.46
CA ARG A 255 -14.24 -18.95 8.66
C ARG A 255 -14.33 -18.01 9.84
N SER A 256 -14.85 -18.48 10.97
CA SER A 256 -14.98 -17.69 12.21
C SER A 256 -15.77 -16.38 12.04
N ASN A 257 -16.81 -16.37 11.19
CA ASN A 257 -17.56 -15.17 10.79
C ASN A 257 -16.72 -14.09 10.09
N THR A 258 -15.57 -14.48 9.52
CA THR A 258 -14.70 -13.66 8.68
C THR A 258 -14.73 -14.18 7.26
N ASP A 259 -14.89 -13.28 6.30
CA ASP A 259 -14.80 -13.62 4.88
C ASP A 259 -13.33 -13.72 4.48
N VAL A 260 -12.90 -14.91 4.07
CA VAL A 260 -11.55 -15.17 3.60
C VAL A 260 -11.54 -15.08 2.09
N LEU A 261 -10.75 -14.15 1.55
CA LEU A 261 -10.69 -13.81 0.14
C LEU A 261 -9.27 -13.97 -0.40
N GLY A 262 -9.12 -14.64 -1.54
CA GLY A 262 -7.87 -14.58 -2.30
C GLY A 262 -7.59 -13.14 -2.78
N TRP A 263 -6.32 -12.76 -2.86
CA TRP A 263 -5.87 -11.39 -3.15
C TRP A 263 -6.44 -10.76 -4.43
N LYS A 264 -6.75 -11.56 -5.46
CA LYS A 264 -7.39 -11.09 -6.71
C LYS A 264 -8.82 -10.58 -6.47
N ASN A 265 -9.47 -11.04 -5.40
CA ASN A 265 -10.83 -10.67 -5.02
C ASN A 265 -10.88 -9.54 -3.97
N ALA A 266 -9.76 -8.86 -3.69
CA ALA A 266 -9.71 -7.73 -2.76
C ALA A 266 -10.34 -6.47 -3.38
N ARG A 267 -11.66 -6.30 -3.24
CA ARG A 267 -12.47 -5.20 -3.79
C ARG A 267 -13.65 -4.84 -2.90
#